data_AF-A0A1U9NIT5-F1
#
_entry.id   AF-A0A1U9NIT5-F1
#
_cell.length_a   1.000
_cell.length_b   1.000
_cell.length_c   1.000
_cell.angle_alpha   90.00
_cell.angle_beta   90.00
_cell.angle_gamma   90.00
#
_symmetry.space_group_name_H-M   'P 1'
#
loop_
_entity.id
_entity.type
_entity.pdbx_description
1 polymer ?
#
loop_
_entity_poly.entity_id
_entity_poly.type
_entity_poly.pdbx_seq_one_letter_code
_entity_poly.pdbx_strand_id
1 'polypeptide(L)'
;MNNIYSKRFTIMTAIVVCCISTVAFVIYELSELIRLTNLDEPLIGVAFFFAAWYAIQFAAVSLLISWSVVLLLQGSIAFLKKKEIAGVGKAHYLVALLLIASVSLLYGSTVADFIKTVVPVKVIENEGFTNSMGMEMVKLNADYYVSRYETTQEQFEKLMGCNPSHFVGPALPVESVTSAQARTFCEKATELDRQKGKLPKGYSYALPTFDQWQQYVADAALDGSVTPAGSKQYLNSTRPVGSGTVNRLGLYDLRGNVAEISHDGQISFGASWNTARKDFLHPLNQNNFSGDNSETGFRCVLVK
;
A
#
# COMPACT_ATOMS: atom_id res chain seq x y z
N MET A 1 -19.99 15.43 0.38
CA MET A 1 -19.86 16.56 -0.57
C MET A 1 -18.86 17.64 -0.12
N ASN A 2 -18.49 17.74 1.17
CA ASN A 2 -17.61 18.80 1.70
C ASN A 2 -16.11 18.70 1.33
N ASN A 3 -15.62 17.55 0.85
CA ASN A 3 -14.19 17.34 0.59
C ASN A 3 -13.72 17.84 -0.80
N ILE A 4 -14.65 17.94 -1.76
CA ILE A 4 -14.34 18.42 -3.12
C ILE A 4 -14.19 19.95 -3.13
N TYR A 5 -15.01 20.66 -2.34
CA TYR A 5 -14.93 22.12 -2.21
C TYR A 5 -13.65 22.56 -1.49
N SER A 6 -13.22 21.83 -0.45
CA SER A 6 -11.97 22.10 0.27
C SER A 6 -10.75 21.97 -0.63
N LYS A 7 -10.63 20.87 -1.41
CA LYS A 7 -9.51 20.69 -2.34
C LYS A 7 -9.50 21.72 -3.49
N ARG A 8 -10.67 22.10 -4.00
CA ARG A 8 -10.79 23.18 -5.01
C ARG A 8 -10.36 24.53 -4.44
N PHE A 9 -10.68 24.81 -3.18
CA PHE A 9 -10.27 26.02 -2.48
C PHE A 9 -8.74 26.07 -2.30
N THR A 10 -8.10 24.97 -1.89
CA THR A 10 -6.64 24.91 -1.73
C THR A 10 -5.89 25.15 -3.04
N ILE A 11 -6.34 24.54 -4.15
CA ILE A 11 -5.72 24.73 -5.47
C ILE A 11 -5.88 26.18 -5.95
N MET A 12 -7.07 26.75 -5.78
CA MET A 12 -7.33 28.14 -6.15
C MET A 12 -6.48 29.12 -5.32
N THR A 13 -6.30 28.82 -4.03
CA THR A 13 -5.44 29.61 -3.14
C THR A 13 -3.97 29.54 -3.56
N ALA A 14 -3.46 28.35 -3.93
CA ALA A 14 -2.08 28.19 -4.39
C ALA A 14 -1.81 28.93 -5.71
N ILE A 15 -2.76 28.94 -6.64
CA ILE A 15 -2.66 29.68 -7.91
C ILE A 15 -2.64 31.20 -7.64
N VAL A 16 -3.51 31.68 -6.75
CA VAL A 16 -3.55 33.10 -6.36
C VAL A 16 -2.22 33.51 -5.72
N VAL A 17 -1.67 32.69 -4.81
CA VAL A 17 -0.37 32.95 -4.17
C VAL A 17 0.76 33.00 -5.21
N CYS A 18 0.82 32.06 -6.15
CA CYS A 18 1.85 32.03 -7.20
C CYS A 18 1.76 33.26 -8.13
N CYS A 19 0.54 33.70 -8.48
CA CYS A 19 0.33 34.92 -9.26
C CYS A 19 0.81 36.15 -8.49
N ILE A 20 0.48 36.27 -7.20
CA ILE A 20 0.92 37.38 -6.34
C ILE A 20 2.46 37.41 -6.24
N SER A 21 3.11 36.26 -6.05
CA SER A 21 4.58 36.18 -5.98
C SER A 21 5.25 36.59 -7.28
N THR A 22 4.67 36.25 -8.44
CA THR A 22 5.20 36.62 -9.75
C THR A 22 5.06 38.12 -10.00
N VAL A 23 3.92 38.72 -9.62
CA VAL A 23 3.72 40.17 -9.69
C VAL A 23 4.69 40.91 -8.76
N ALA A 24 4.90 40.41 -7.54
CA ALA A 24 5.85 41.00 -6.59
C ALA A 24 7.29 40.96 -7.12
N PHE A 25 7.69 39.86 -7.76
CA PHE A 25 9.02 39.72 -8.37
C PHE A 25 9.23 40.70 -9.54
N VAL A 26 8.22 40.86 -10.41
CA VAL A 26 8.27 41.83 -11.51
C VAL A 26 8.36 43.26 -11.00
N ILE A 27 7.59 43.61 -9.95
CA ILE A 27 7.67 44.93 -9.31
C ILE A 27 9.06 45.18 -8.72
N TYR A 28 9.66 44.16 -8.08
CA TYR A 28 11.02 44.25 -7.51
C TYR A 28 12.07 44.50 -8.59
N GLU A 29 12.10 43.71 -9.65
CA GLU A 29 13.05 43.87 -10.76
C GLU A 29 12.90 45.22 -11.47
N LEU A 30 11.66 45.70 -11.65
CA LEU A 30 11.41 47.05 -12.17
C LEU A 30 11.93 48.15 -11.22
N SER A 31 11.79 47.97 -9.91
CA SER A 31 12.31 48.93 -8.93
C SER A 31 13.84 49.01 -8.94
N GLU A 32 14.53 47.89 -9.17
CA GLU A 32 15.99 47.86 -9.33
C GLU A 32 16.43 48.42 -10.68
N LEU A 33 15.70 48.14 -11.76
CA LEU A 33 15.97 48.72 -13.08
C LEU A 33 15.85 50.26 -13.07
N ILE A 34 14.84 50.80 -12.38
CA ILE A 34 14.64 52.25 -12.21
C ILE A 34 15.79 52.85 -11.39
N ARG A 35 16.22 52.19 -10.30
CA ARG A 35 17.39 52.59 -9.50
C ARG A 35 18.67 52.69 -10.34
N LEU A 36 18.84 51.81 -11.32
CA LEU A 36 20.06 51.72 -12.11
C LEU A 36 20.08 52.68 -13.33
N THR A 37 18.94 53.23 -13.74
CA THR A 37 18.82 53.92 -15.06
C THR A 37 18.55 55.42 -15.01
N ASN A 38 18.38 56.06 -13.84
CA ASN A 38 18.13 57.52 -13.71
C ASN A 38 17.04 58.03 -14.69
N LEU A 39 15.95 57.28 -14.83
CA LEU A 39 14.84 57.64 -15.71
C LEU A 39 14.06 58.84 -15.16
N ASP A 40 13.63 59.75 -16.06
CA ASP A 40 12.80 60.90 -15.69
C ASP A 40 11.44 60.44 -15.12
N GLU A 41 10.99 61.10 -14.03
CA GLU A 41 9.71 60.87 -13.31
C GLU A 41 8.49 60.49 -14.18
N PRO A 42 8.17 61.17 -15.30
CA PRO A 42 7.00 60.81 -16.12
C PRO A 42 7.14 59.45 -16.83
N LEU A 43 8.36 58.98 -17.15
CA LEU A 43 8.59 57.68 -17.78
C LEU A 43 8.44 56.51 -16.79
N ILE A 44 8.69 56.76 -15.50
CA ILE A 44 8.53 55.77 -14.43
C ILE A 44 7.05 55.37 -14.28
N GLY A 45 6.14 56.35 -14.28
CA GLY A 45 4.70 56.10 -14.19
C GLY A 45 4.18 55.26 -15.37
N VAL A 46 4.69 55.52 -16.58
CA VAL A 46 4.34 54.76 -17.79
C VAL A 46 4.88 53.32 -17.71
N ALA A 47 6.11 53.13 -17.22
CA ALA A 47 6.70 51.79 -17.05
C ALA A 47 5.91 50.94 -16.03
N PHE A 48 5.50 51.52 -14.89
CA PHE A 48 4.67 50.82 -13.91
C PHE A 48 3.28 50.47 -14.47
N PHE A 49 2.68 51.36 -15.26
CA PHE A 49 1.39 51.11 -15.88
C PHE A 49 1.47 49.92 -16.86
N PHE A 50 2.48 49.88 -17.73
CA PHE A 50 2.65 48.76 -18.66
C PHE A 50 3.02 47.47 -17.94
N ALA A 51 3.85 47.52 -16.89
CA ALA A 51 4.18 46.35 -16.10
C ALA A 51 2.96 45.73 -15.39
N ALA A 52 2.12 46.57 -14.78
CA ALA A 52 0.87 46.14 -14.16
C ALA A 52 -0.10 45.57 -15.21
N TRP A 53 -0.20 46.23 -16.37
CA TRP A 53 -1.02 45.75 -17.49
C TRP A 53 -0.56 44.37 -17.98
N TYR A 54 0.74 44.17 -18.20
CA TYR A 54 1.30 42.88 -18.61
C TYR A 54 1.13 41.79 -17.54
N ALA A 55 1.28 42.13 -16.26
CA ALA A 55 1.06 41.20 -15.16
C ALA A 55 -0.40 40.70 -15.10
N ILE A 56 -1.37 41.58 -15.32
CA ILE A 56 -2.80 41.23 -15.37
C ILE A 56 -3.09 40.31 -16.56
N GLN A 57 -2.54 40.61 -17.75
CA GLN A 57 -2.69 39.77 -18.93
C GLN A 57 -2.07 38.38 -18.71
N PHE A 58 -0.88 38.32 -18.12
CA PHE A 58 -0.19 37.06 -17.83
C PHE A 58 -0.96 36.21 -16.81
N ALA A 59 -1.51 36.82 -15.76
CA ALA A 59 -2.35 36.13 -14.78
C ALA A 59 -3.65 35.59 -15.41
N ALA A 60 -4.31 36.38 -16.25
CA ALA A 60 -5.51 35.96 -16.97
C ALA A 60 -5.23 34.78 -17.92
N VAL A 61 -4.14 34.83 -18.68
CA VAL A 61 -3.72 33.74 -19.58
C VAL A 61 -3.34 32.49 -18.78
N SER A 62 -2.63 32.64 -17.65
CA SER A 62 -2.27 31.52 -16.78
C SER A 62 -3.50 30.84 -16.15
N LEU A 63 -4.51 31.62 -15.76
CA LEU A 63 -5.78 31.11 -15.26
C LEU A 63 -6.58 30.38 -16.37
N LEU A 64 -6.60 30.92 -17.59
CA LEU A 64 -7.25 30.29 -18.73
C LEU A 64 -6.56 28.98 -19.15
N ILE A 65 -5.22 28.96 -19.17
CA ILE A 65 -4.43 27.74 -19.45
C ILE A 65 -4.68 26.71 -18.35
N SER A 66 -4.62 27.12 -17.08
CA SER A 66 -4.89 26.24 -15.94
C SER A 66 -6.30 25.65 -15.98
N TRP A 67 -7.31 26.46 -16.30
CA TRP A 67 -8.69 25.98 -16.40
C TRP A 67 -8.91 25.06 -17.60
N SER A 68 -8.25 25.35 -18.74
CA SER A 68 -8.25 24.49 -19.93
C SER A 68 -7.58 23.14 -19.66
N VAL A 69 -6.45 23.14 -18.93
CA VAL A 69 -5.75 21.91 -18.50
C VAL A 69 -6.63 21.12 -17.53
N VAL A 70 -7.30 21.76 -16.59
CA VAL A 70 -8.24 21.09 -15.66
C VAL A 70 -9.42 20.48 -16.41
N LEU A 71 -9.99 21.15 -17.40
CA LEU A 71 -11.07 20.62 -18.24
C LEU A 71 -10.60 19.44 -19.11
N LEU A 72 -9.40 19.53 -19.68
CA LEU A 72 -8.77 18.42 -20.43
C LEU A 72 -8.49 17.21 -19.54
N LEU A 73 -8.00 17.43 -18.31
CA LEU A 73 -7.77 16.37 -17.33
C LEU A 73 -9.09 15.74 -16.86
N GLN A 74 -10.13 16.54 -16.61
CA GLN A 74 -11.46 16.04 -16.23
C GLN A 74 -12.10 15.23 -17.37
N GLY A 75 -12.01 15.70 -18.61
CA GLY A 75 -12.45 14.97 -19.79
C GLY A 75 -11.70 13.64 -19.98
N SER A 76 -10.39 13.66 -19.79
CA SER A 76 -9.54 12.46 -19.89
C SER A 76 -9.86 11.44 -18.78
N ILE A 77 -10.06 11.89 -17.54
CA ILE A 77 -10.45 11.02 -16.41
C ILE A 77 -11.85 10.45 -16.61
N ALA A 78 -12.81 11.25 -17.09
CA ALA A 78 -14.16 10.78 -17.40
C ALA A 78 -14.16 9.75 -18.54
N PHE A 79 -13.32 9.95 -19.55
CA PHE A 79 -13.12 9.00 -20.64
C PHE A 79 -12.48 7.68 -20.15
N LEU A 80 -11.45 7.76 -19.30
CA LEU A 80 -10.78 6.60 -18.70
C LEU A 80 -11.70 5.79 -17.77
N LYS A 81 -12.65 6.43 -17.08
CA LYS A 81 -13.64 5.74 -16.23
C LYS A 81 -14.75 5.03 -17.02
N LYS A 82 -14.94 5.36 -18.30
CA LYS A 82 -16.12 4.93 -19.08
C LYS A 82 -15.85 3.77 -20.06
N LYS A 83 -14.61 3.26 -20.14
CA LYS A 83 -14.27 2.06 -20.93
C LYS A 83 -13.36 1.12 -20.15
N GLU A 84 -13.70 -0.16 -20.14
CA GLU A 84 -12.70 -1.22 -20.00
C GLU A 84 -11.77 -1.13 -21.22
N ILE A 85 -10.53 -0.70 -21.02
CA ILE A 85 -9.60 -0.45 -22.11
C ILE A 85 -8.74 -1.70 -22.35
N ALA A 86 -9.28 -2.65 -23.10
CA ALA A 86 -8.47 -3.57 -23.90
C ALA A 86 -8.24 -2.91 -25.28
N GLY A 87 -7.17 -2.12 -25.45
CA GLY A 87 -6.76 -1.71 -26.80
C GLY A 87 -6.19 -0.30 -27.01
N VAL A 88 -6.15 0.60 -26.02
CA VAL A 88 -5.42 1.86 -26.20
C VAL A 88 -3.93 1.60 -26.01
N GLY A 89 -3.17 1.70 -27.11
CA GLY A 89 -1.75 1.36 -27.15
C GLY A 89 -0.92 2.06 -26.08
N LYS A 90 0.06 1.33 -25.53
CA LYS A 90 0.97 1.73 -24.43
C LYS A 90 1.49 3.17 -24.53
N ALA A 91 1.63 3.72 -25.74
CA ALA A 91 2.07 5.09 -26.00
C ALA A 91 1.11 6.16 -25.44
N HIS A 92 -0.21 6.02 -25.59
CA HIS A 92 -1.16 7.01 -25.07
C HIS A 92 -1.21 7.02 -23.54
N TYR A 93 -1.03 5.84 -22.93
CA TYR A 93 -0.92 5.70 -21.48
C TYR A 93 0.37 6.33 -20.96
N LEU A 94 1.48 6.14 -21.68
CA LEU A 94 2.76 6.76 -21.36
C LEU A 94 2.68 8.29 -21.44
N VAL A 95 2.03 8.84 -22.48
CA VAL A 95 1.84 10.29 -22.64
C VAL A 95 0.96 10.88 -21.53
N ALA A 96 -0.10 10.19 -21.14
CA ALA A 96 -0.93 10.61 -20.01
C ALA A 96 -0.14 10.60 -18.69
N LEU A 97 0.66 9.55 -18.43
CA LEU A 97 1.52 9.48 -17.25
C LEU A 97 2.60 10.56 -17.23
N LEU A 98 3.22 10.87 -18.38
CA LEU A 98 4.24 11.91 -18.52
C LEU A 98 3.66 13.31 -18.29
N LEU A 99 2.48 13.60 -18.87
CA LEU A 99 1.77 14.85 -18.63
C LEU A 99 1.38 15.01 -17.16
N ILE A 100 0.92 13.95 -16.51
CA ILE A 100 0.53 14.03 -15.10
C ILE A 100 1.77 14.12 -14.18
N ALA A 101 2.86 13.42 -14.48
CA ALA A 101 4.12 13.56 -13.75
C ALA A 101 4.68 14.99 -13.85
N SER A 102 4.56 15.62 -15.02
CA SER A 102 4.97 17.01 -15.20
C SER A 102 4.13 17.98 -14.36
N VAL A 103 2.82 17.73 -14.22
CA VAL A 103 1.93 18.50 -13.34
C VAL A 103 2.25 18.24 -11.86
N SER A 104 2.52 17.01 -11.44
CA SER A 104 2.85 16.68 -10.05
C SER A 104 4.17 17.32 -9.58
N LEU A 105 5.17 17.44 -10.47
CA LEU A 105 6.42 18.15 -10.21
C LEU A 105 6.22 19.66 -9.98
N LEU A 106 5.20 20.26 -10.58
CA LEU A 106 4.84 21.67 -10.41
C LEU A 106 4.09 21.96 -9.08
N TYR A 107 3.43 20.97 -8.48
CA TYR A 107 2.57 21.17 -7.30
C TYR A 107 3.07 20.49 -6.01
N GLY A 108 4.29 19.95 -6.01
CA GLY A 108 4.97 19.48 -4.79
C GLY A 108 4.41 18.22 -4.14
N SER A 109 3.43 17.55 -4.76
CA SER A 109 2.99 16.21 -4.35
C SER A 109 3.91 15.17 -4.99
N THR A 110 4.49 14.27 -4.17
CA THR A 110 5.38 13.24 -4.70
C THR A 110 4.64 12.36 -5.71
N VAL A 111 5.29 12.08 -6.86
CA VAL A 111 4.77 11.19 -7.92
C VAL A 111 4.34 9.82 -7.36
N ALA A 112 4.94 9.40 -6.24
CA ALA A 112 4.63 8.17 -5.53
C ALA A 112 3.18 8.09 -4.98
N ASP A 113 2.61 9.18 -4.47
CA ASP A 113 1.24 9.17 -3.92
C ASP A 113 0.17 9.11 -5.02
N PHE A 114 0.49 9.61 -6.22
CA PHE A 114 -0.39 9.53 -7.37
C PHE A 114 -0.35 8.15 -8.05
N ILE A 115 0.82 7.51 -8.14
CA ILE A 115 0.94 6.14 -8.68
C ILE A 115 0.05 5.17 -7.89
N LYS A 116 -0.03 5.32 -6.57
CA LYS A 116 -0.90 4.52 -5.68
C LYS A 116 -2.40 4.71 -5.94
N THR A 117 -2.82 5.83 -6.51
CA THR A 117 -4.25 6.13 -6.75
C THR A 117 -4.71 5.83 -8.17
N VAL A 118 -3.79 5.73 -9.14
CA VAL A 118 -4.12 5.54 -10.57
C VAL A 118 -3.77 4.16 -11.10
N VAL A 119 -2.79 3.50 -10.52
CA VAL A 119 -2.57 2.07 -10.79
C VAL A 119 -3.35 1.30 -9.74
N PRO A 120 -4.57 0.78 -10.04
CA PRO A 120 -5.14 -0.22 -9.15
C PRO A 120 -4.08 -1.32 -9.01
N VAL A 121 -3.68 -1.63 -7.77
CA VAL A 121 -2.84 -2.79 -7.49
C VAL A 121 -3.63 -3.98 -8.01
N LYS A 122 -3.29 -4.42 -9.23
CA LYS A 122 -3.90 -5.59 -9.84
C LYS A 122 -3.36 -6.75 -9.04
N VAL A 123 -4.18 -7.29 -8.14
CA VAL A 123 -3.89 -8.56 -7.47
C VAL A 123 -3.58 -9.54 -8.59
N ILE A 124 -2.37 -10.07 -8.59
CA ILE A 124 -1.98 -11.07 -9.57
C ILE A 124 -2.82 -12.30 -9.23
N GLU A 125 -3.68 -12.74 -10.15
CA GLU A 125 -4.35 -14.03 -10.04
C GLU A 125 -3.26 -15.11 -10.11
N ASN A 126 -2.75 -15.47 -8.95
CA ASN A 126 -1.78 -16.53 -8.79
C ASN A 126 -2.54 -17.86 -8.80
N GLU A 127 -2.13 -18.78 -9.68
CA GLU A 127 -2.58 -20.16 -9.61
C GLU A 127 -2.37 -20.69 -8.18
N GLY A 128 -3.33 -21.43 -7.65
CA GLY A 128 -3.29 -21.91 -6.28
C GLY A 128 -4.06 -23.20 -6.14
N PHE A 129 -4.03 -23.79 -4.95
CA PHE A 129 -4.86 -24.95 -4.64
C PHE A 129 -5.31 -24.91 -3.20
N THR A 130 -6.44 -25.56 -2.92
CA THR A 130 -6.95 -25.75 -1.56
C THR A 130 -6.67 -27.16 -1.10
N ASN A 131 -5.96 -27.27 0.01
CA ASN A 131 -5.49 -28.54 0.53
C ASN A 131 -6.61 -29.39 1.19
N SER A 132 -6.29 -30.49 1.85
CA SER A 132 -7.30 -31.38 2.47
C SER A 132 -7.97 -30.77 3.70
N MET A 133 -7.38 -29.74 4.29
CA MET A 133 -7.87 -29.05 5.48
C MET A 133 -8.61 -27.76 5.15
N GLY A 134 -8.69 -27.35 3.89
CA GLY A 134 -9.29 -26.08 3.50
C GLY A 134 -8.32 -24.90 3.52
N MET A 135 -7.01 -25.15 3.69
CA MET A 135 -5.99 -24.10 3.58
C MET A 135 -5.76 -23.76 2.11
N GLU A 136 -5.90 -22.48 1.78
CA GLU A 136 -5.64 -21.96 0.44
C GLU A 136 -4.17 -21.64 0.26
N MET A 137 -3.55 -22.26 -0.75
CA MET A 137 -2.16 -22.05 -1.11
C MET A 137 -2.08 -21.16 -2.34
N VAL A 138 -1.28 -20.10 -2.25
CA VAL A 138 -0.99 -19.15 -3.32
C VAL A 138 0.38 -19.46 -3.89
N LYS A 139 0.48 -19.70 -5.21
CA LYS A 139 1.76 -19.88 -5.89
C LYS A 139 2.44 -18.53 -6.09
N LEU A 140 3.65 -18.36 -5.58
CA LEU A 140 4.41 -17.12 -5.75
C LEU A 140 5.35 -17.18 -6.95
N ASN A 141 5.93 -18.35 -7.22
CA ASN A 141 6.77 -18.63 -8.38
C ASN A 141 6.72 -20.13 -8.72
N ALA A 142 7.57 -20.59 -9.65
CA ALA A 142 7.57 -21.98 -10.10
C ALA A 142 7.75 -23.01 -8.96
N ASP A 143 8.47 -22.62 -7.90
CA ASP A 143 8.96 -23.54 -6.87
C ASP A 143 8.45 -23.22 -5.46
N TYR A 144 7.54 -22.26 -5.31
CA TYR A 144 7.20 -21.73 -4.00
C TYR A 144 5.71 -21.37 -3.85
N TYR A 145 5.11 -21.88 -2.78
CA TYR A 145 3.73 -21.57 -2.38
C TYR A 145 3.70 -21.07 -0.94
N VAL A 146 2.75 -20.20 -0.65
CA VAL A 146 2.51 -19.66 0.70
C VAL A 146 1.01 -19.73 1.00
N SER A 147 0.65 -20.08 2.23
CA SER A 147 -0.75 -20.06 2.64
C SER A 147 -1.28 -18.62 2.60
N ARG A 148 -2.47 -18.45 2.01
CA ARG A 148 -3.11 -17.13 1.82
C ARG A 148 -3.25 -16.37 3.15
N TYR A 149 -3.58 -17.14 4.17
CA TYR A 149 -3.87 -16.72 5.53
C TYR A 149 -2.89 -17.37 6.51
N GLU A 150 -2.90 -16.88 7.74
CA GLU A 150 -2.40 -17.63 8.90
C GLU A 150 -3.17 -18.95 9.04
N THR A 151 -2.57 -19.96 9.65
CA THR A 151 -3.24 -21.24 9.92
C THR A 151 -4.40 -20.97 10.88
N THR A 152 -5.61 -21.34 10.47
CA THR A 152 -6.81 -21.15 11.30
C THR A 152 -6.93 -22.20 12.40
N GLN A 153 -7.71 -21.90 13.44
CA GLN A 153 -8.01 -22.86 14.51
C GLN A 153 -8.71 -24.12 14.00
N GLU A 154 -9.67 -24.00 13.08
CA GLU A 154 -10.35 -25.16 12.49
C GLU A 154 -9.35 -26.07 11.75
N GLN A 155 -8.43 -25.49 10.96
CA GLN A 155 -7.40 -26.25 10.25
C GLN A 155 -6.46 -26.97 11.24
N PHE A 156 -6.02 -26.25 12.28
CA PHE A 156 -5.14 -26.80 13.31
C PHE A 156 -5.81 -27.97 14.05
N GLU A 157 -7.02 -27.74 14.57
CA GLU A 157 -7.77 -28.73 15.34
C GLU A 157 -8.10 -29.98 14.52
N LYS A 158 -8.46 -29.81 13.24
CA LYS A 158 -8.74 -30.93 12.33
C LYS A 158 -7.57 -31.90 12.17
N LEU A 159 -6.32 -31.41 12.32
CA LEU A 159 -5.12 -32.20 12.12
C LEU A 159 -4.45 -32.62 13.43
N MET A 160 -4.50 -31.75 14.44
CA MET A 160 -3.84 -31.94 15.73
C MET A 160 -4.75 -32.55 16.79
N GLY A 161 -6.07 -32.44 16.62
CA GLY A 161 -7.08 -32.97 17.55
C GLY A 161 -7.28 -32.12 18.80
N CYS A 162 -6.71 -30.92 18.84
CA CYS A 162 -6.86 -29.97 19.93
C CYS A 162 -6.77 -28.52 19.42
N ASN A 163 -7.24 -27.57 20.23
CA ASN A 163 -7.13 -26.15 19.97
C ASN A 163 -6.50 -25.46 21.20
N PRO A 164 -5.25 -24.98 21.12
CA PRO A 164 -4.57 -24.34 22.25
C PRO A 164 -4.89 -22.84 22.39
N SER A 165 -5.63 -22.26 21.44
CA SER A 165 -5.83 -20.81 21.36
C SER A 165 -6.61 -20.24 22.54
N HIS A 166 -6.14 -19.11 23.04
CA HIS A 166 -6.80 -18.29 24.05
C HIS A 166 -8.09 -17.64 23.52
N PHE A 167 -8.06 -17.07 22.32
CA PHE A 167 -9.22 -16.48 21.67
C PHE A 167 -9.87 -17.52 20.78
N VAL A 168 -11.08 -17.99 21.10
CA VAL A 168 -11.68 -19.12 20.40
C VAL A 168 -12.56 -18.69 19.24
N GLY A 169 -12.31 -19.23 18.05
CA GLY A 169 -13.17 -19.10 16.88
C GLY A 169 -12.60 -19.83 15.65
N PRO A 170 -13.41 -20.56 14.87
CA PRO A 170 -12.90 -21.47 13.83
C PRO A 170 -12.10 -20.77 12.74
N ALA A 171 -12.51 -19.56 12.36
CA ALA A 171 -11.85 -18.73 11.35
C ALA A 171 -10.77 -17.79 11.93
N LEU A 172 -10.54 -17.80 13.24
CA LEU A 172 -9.44 -17.05 13.85
C LEU A 172 -8.11 -17.77 13.56
N PRO A 173 -6.99 -17.04 13.51
CA PRO A 173 -5.68 -17.67 13.49
C PRO A 173 -5.49 -18.53 14.76
N VAL A 174 -4.81 -19.66 14.62
CA VAL A 174 -4.35 -20.42 15.78
C VAL A 174 -3.21 -19.65 16.44
N GLU A 175 -3.34 -19.42 17.75
CA GLU A 175 -2.30 -18.87 18.61
C GLU A 175 -2.09 -19.74 19.85
N SER A 176 -1.15 -19.34 20.72
CA SER A 176 -0.70 -20.11 21.88
C SER A 176 -0.10 -21.47 21.46
N VAL A 177 0.66 -21.44 20.36
CA VAL A 177 1.34 -22.60 19.79
C VAL A 177 2.85 -22.49 19.95
N THR A 178 3.48 -23.60 20.31
CA THR A 178 4.94 -23.72 20.31
C THR A 178 5.47 -23.96 18.90
N SER A 179 6.74 -23.62 18.65
CA SER A 179 7.40 -23.94 17.37
C SER A 179 7.44 -25.43 17.08
N ALA A 180 7.49 -26.27 18.12
CA ALA A 180 7.40 -27.73 17.98
C ALA A 180 6.01 -28.16 17.46
N GLN A 181 4.93 -27.65 18.04
CA GLN A 181 3.56 -27.96 17.56
C GLN A 181 3.33 -27.47 16.13
N ALA A 182 3.83 -26.29 15.78
CA ALA A 182 3.73 -25.75 14.43
C ALA A 182 4.49 -26.61 13.40
N ARG A 183 5.67 -27.13 13.75
CA ARG A 183 6.40 -28.11 12.91
C ARG A 183 5.68 -29.44 12.79
N THR A 184 5.17 -30.00 13.89
CA THR A 184 4.36 -31.22 13.86
C THR A 184 3.10 -31.06 13.01
N PHE A 185 2.45 -29.90 13.04
CA PHE A 185 1.35 -29.58 12.13
C PHE A 185 1.80 -29.67 10.67
N CYS A 186 2.93 -29.06 10.31
CA CYS A 186 3.48 -29.11 8.95
C CYS A 186 3.78 -30.54 8.49
N GLU A 187 4.36 -31.38 9.35
CA GLU A 187 4.65 -32.80 9.08
C GLU A 187 3.37 -33.59 8.81
N LYS A 188 2.36 -33.47 9.68
CA LYS A 188 1.08 -34.14 9.51
C LYS A 188 0.32 -33.64 8.27
N ALA A 189 0.40 -32.34 7.97
CA ALA A 189 -0.25 -31.74 6.80
C ALA A 189 0.36 -32.32 5.52
N THR A 190 1.69 -32.45 5.53
CA THR A 190 2.47 -33.06 4.46
C THR A 190 2.07 -34.52 4.23
N GLU A 191 1.96 -35.30 5.30
CA GLU A 191 1.52 -36.69 5.21
C GLU A 191 0.09 -36.81 4.66
N LEU A 192 -0.85 -36.05 5.22
CA LEU A 192 -2.26 -36.08 4.83
C LEU A 192 -2.46 -35.75 3.35
N ASP A 193 -1.88 -34.65 2.86
CA ASP A 193 -2.07 -34.24 1.48
C ASP A 193 -1.29 -35.11 0.49
N ARG A 194 -0.16 -35.69 0.92
CA ARG A 194 0.56 -36.67 0.11
C ARG A 194 -0.26 -37.94 -0.06
N GLN A 195 -0.85 -38.47 1.02
CA GLN A 195 -1.74 -39.64 0.97
C GLN A 195 -2.98 -39.38 0.11
N LYS A 196 -3.51 -38.16 0.14
CA LYS A 196 -4.68 -37.75 -0.67
C LYS A 196 -4.34 -37.30 -2.09
N GLY A 197 -3.07 -37.32 -2.49
CA GLY A 197 -2.63 -36.87 -3.81
C GLY A 197 -2.87 -35.38 -4.10
N LYS A 198 -3.09 -34.56 -3.07
CA LYS A 198 -3.26 -33.11 -3.18
C LYS A 198 -1.95 -32.33 -3.11
N LEU A 199 -0.91 -32.94 -2.54
CA LEU A 199 0.41 -32.31 -2.43
C LEU A 199 1.20 -32.50 -3.73
N PRO A 200 1.67 -31.42 -4.38
CA PRO A 200 2.53 -31.55 -5.54
C PRO A 200 3.79 -32.39 -5.23
N LYS A 201 4.23 -33.19 -6.20
CA LYS A 201 5.34 -34.14 -5.99
C LYS A 201 6.62 -33.41 -5.58
N GLY A 202 7.27 -33.92 -4.54
CA GLY A 202 8.52 -33.37 -4.01
C GLY A 202 8.32 -32.25 -2.98
N TYR A 203 7.09 -31.77 -2.75
CA TYR A 203 6.87 -30.73 -1.76
C TYR A 203 6.58 -31.27 -0.35
N SER A 204 6.81 -30.41 0.64
CA SER A 204 6.35 -30.53 2.02
C SER A 204 5.96 -29.17 2.59
N TYR A 205 5.03 -29.15 3.53
CA TYR A 205 4.73 -27.96 4.33
C TYR A 205 5.88 -27.68 5.31
N ALA A 206 6.17 -26.41 5.50
CA ALA A 206 7.14 -25.92 6.47
C ALA A 206 6.73 -24.54 7.01
N LEU A 207 7.43 -24.11 8.06
CA LEU A 207 7.43 -22.73 8.51
C LEU A 207 8.37 -21.87 7.64
N PRO A 208 8.06 -20.58 7.46
CA PRO A 208 8.84 -19.68 6.61
C PRO A 208 10.22 -19.35 7.20
N THR A 209 11.25 -19.25 6.35
CA THR A 209 12.48 -18.55 6.69
C THR A 209 12.30 -17.03 6.59
N PHE A 210 13.24 -16.24 7.12
CA PHE A 210 13.19 -14.79 6.96
C PHE A 210 13.31 -14.35 5.48
N ASP A 211 14.16 -14.98 4.70
CA ASP A 211 14.31 -14.68 3.27
C ASP A 211 13.01 -14.97 2.49
N GLN A 212 12.30 -16.02 2.89
CA GLN A 212 10.99 -16.36 2.36
C GLN A 212 9.94 -15.31 2.77
N TRP A 213 9.88 -14.95 4.05
CA TRP A 213 9.03 -13.88 4.56
C TRP A 213 9.21 -12.57 3.78
N GLN A 214 10.47 -12.14 3.58
CA GLN A 214 10.77 -10.92 2.85
C GLN A 214 10.25 -10.92 1.40
N GLN A 215 10.23 -12.08 0.75
CA GLN A 215 9.68 -12.21 -0.61
C GLN A 215 8.17 -12.03 -0.63
N TYR A 216 7.46 -12.62 0.33
CA TYR A 216 6.00 -12.66 0.29
C TYR A 216 5.32 -11.53 1.08
N VAL A 217 6.00 -10.89 2.03
CA VAL A 217 5.46 -9.71 2.72
C VAL A 217 5.22 -8.56 1.73
N ALA A 218 6.11 -8.42 0.75
CA ALA A 218 5.97 -7.54 -0.41
C ALA A 218 5.51 -6.12 -0.05
N ASP A 219 4.36 -5.69 -0.59
CA ASP A 219 3.77 -4.37 -0.41
C ASP A 219 2.67 -4.34 0.67
N ALA A 220 2.71 -5.26 1.64
CA ALA A 220 1.74 -5.30 2.75
C ALA A 220 1.64 -3.94 3.47
N ALA A 221 0.48 -3.32 3.35
CA ALA A 221 0.20 -2.02 3.93
C ALA A 221 0.01 -2.12 5.45
N LEU A 222 0.45 -1.09 6.18
CA LEU A 222 0.10 -0.96 7.60
C LEU A 222 -1.36 -0.50 7.74
N ASP A 223 -1.81 0.40 6.87
CA ASP A 223 -3.17 0.90 6.90
C ASP A 223 -4.16 -0.25 6.62
N GLY A 224 -5.14 -0.39 7.51
CA GLY A 224 -6.12 -1.47 7.49
C GLY A 224 -5.62 -2.82 7.98
N SER A 225 -4.42 -2.91 8.55
CA SER A 225 -3.94 -4.16 9.17
C SER A 225 -4.50 -4.36 10.59
N VAL A 226 -4.54 -5.61 11.07
CA VAL A 226 -5.17 -5.98 12.35
C VAL A 226 -4.24 -5.69 13.52
N THR A 227 -4.08 -4.42 13.85
CA THR A 227 -3.25 -3.91 14.96
C THR A 227 -3.74 -2.51 15.37
N PRO A 228 -3.49 -2.02 16.59
CA PRO A 228 -3.81 -0.64 16.98
C PRO A 228 -3.09 0.41 16.12
N ALA A 229 -1.94 0.07 15.51
CA ALA A 229 -1.18 1.00 14.67
C ALA A 229 -1.68 1.05 13.22
N GLY A 230 -2.36 0.01 12.77
CA GLY A 230 -2.88 -0.16 11.41
C GLY A 230 -4.39 0.03 11.29
N SER A 231 -5.11 -0.19 12.38
CA SER A 231 -6.58 -0.07 12.45
C SER A 231 -6.98 1.15 13.28
N LYS A 232 -8.05 1.82 12.86
CA LYS A 232 -8.70 2.88 13.66
C LYS A 232 -9.62 2.33 14.76
N GLN A 233 -9.75 1.01 14.84
CA GLN A 233 -10.58 0.32 15.80
C GLN A 233 -9.75 -0.11 17.01
N TYR A 234 -10.39 -0.11 18.18
CA TYR A 234 -9.83 -0.74 19.35
C TYR A 234 -9.83 -2.27 19.15
N LEU A 235 -8.71 -2.91 19.43
CA LEU A 235 -8.54 -4.36 19.33
C LEU A 235 -8.26 -4.93 20.72
N ASN A 236 -8.98 -5.97 21.09
CA ASN A 236 -8.84 -6.71 22.35
C ASN A 236 -8.66 -8.23 22.13
N SER A 237 -8.56 -8.65 20.86
CA SER A 237 -8.51 -10.04 20.42
C SER A 237 -8.01 -10.11 18.97
N THR A 238 -7.67 -11.32 18.53
CA THR A 238 -7.45 -11.64 17.11
C THR A 238 -8.73 -11.45 16.30
N ARG A 239 -8.60 -11.36 14.97
CA ARG A 239 -9.72 -11.27 14.04
C ARG A 239 -9.74 -12.49 13.11
N PRO A 240 -10.90 -12.80 12.49
CA PRO A 240 -10.95 -13.83 11.46
C PRO A 240 -9.90 -13.55 10.39
N VAL A 241 -9.22 -14.58 9.91
CA VAL A 241 -8.22 -14.42 8.86
C VAL A 241 -8.84 -13.77 7.62
N GLY A 242 -8.07 -12.94 6.93
CA GLY A 242 -8.52 -12.11 5.83
C GLY A 242 -9.17 -10.79 6.24
N SER A 243 -9.19 -10.46 7.54
CA SER A 243 -9.73 -9.18 8.03
C SER A 243 -8.81 -7.99 7.73
N GLY A 244 -7.50 -8.21 7.62
CA GLY A 244 -6.53 -7.18 7.26
C GLY A 244 -6.50 -6.85 5.77
N THR A 245 -5.63 -5.92 5.39
CA THR A 245 -5.40 -5.59 3.98
C THR A 245 -4.62 -6.69 3.26
N VAL A 246 -5.00 -6.91 2.01
CA VAL A 246 -4.33 -7.84 1.09
C VAL A 246 -3.14 -7.15 0.40
N ASN A 247 -2.04 -7.87 0.23
CA ASN A 247 -0.91 -7.39 -0.58
C ASN A 247 -1.08 -7.74 -2.08
N ARG A 248 -0.17 -7.29 -2.96
CA ARG A 248 -0.23 -7.56 -4.41
C ARG A 248 -0.20 -9.04 -4.80
N LEU A 249 0.27 -9.91 -3.89
CA LEU A 249 0.37 -11.36 -4.08
C LEU A 249 -0.91 -12.09 -3.66
N GLY A 250 -1.87 -11.38 -3.06
CA GLY A 250 -3.11 -11.97 -2.57
C GLY A 250 -3.01 -12.53 -1.15
N LEU A 251 -1.97 -12.19 -0.39
CA LEU A 251 -1.77 -12.64 1.00
C LEU A 251 -2.33 -11.61 1.98
N TYR A 252 -2.89 -12.11 3.08
CA TYR A 252 -3.53 -11.30 4.13
C TYR A 252 -2.76 -11.39 5.44
N ASP A 253 -3.06 -10.43 6.32
CA ASP A 253 -2.67 -10.40 7.74
C ASP A 253 -1.16 -10.44 8.00
N LEU A 254 -0.35 -10.03 7.03
CA LEU A 254 1.12 -10.01 7.13
C LEU A 254 1.69 -8.97 8.10
N ARG A 255 0.83 -8.13 8.71
CA ARG A 255 1.22 -7.00 9.58
C ARG A 255 0.25 -6.82 10.73
N GLY A 256 0.20 -7.77 11.64
CA GLY A 256 -0.72 -7.80 12.79
C GLY A 256 -1.47 -9.12 12.83
N ASN A 257 -2.60 -9.13 13.53
CA ASN A 257 -3.38 -10.32 13.88
C ASN A 257 -2.59 -11.28 14.79
N VAL A 258 -1.71 -12.12 14.25
CA VAL A 258 -0.72 -12.86 15.05
C VAL A 258 0.67 -12.74 14.44
N ALA A 259 1.69 -12.69 15.31
CA ALA A 259 3.06 -12.81 14.88
C ALA A 259 3.29 -14.22 14.32
N GLU A 260 4.09 -14.36 13.27
CA GLU A 260 4.29 -15.64 12.58
C GLU A 260 5.63 -16.27 12.94
N ILE A 261 5.59 -17.48 13.50
CA ILE A 261 6.78 -18.25 13.90
C ILE A 261 7.62 -18.60 12.66
N SER A 262 8.92 -18.35 12.76
CA SER A 262 9.91 -18.73 11.75
C SER A 262 10.26 -20.21 11.74
N HIS A 263 10.96 -20.63 10.68
CA HIS A 263 11.52 -21.96 10.55
C HIS A 263 12.41 -22.41 11.73
N ASP A 264 13.32 -21.55 12.18
CA ASP A 264 14.20 -21.85 13.32
C ASP A 264 13.44 -21.90 14.66
N GLY A 265 12.24 -21.32 14.72
CA GLY A 265 11.43 -21.26 15.93
C GLY A 265 12.04 -20.41 17.05
N GLN A 266 12.92 -19.46 16.70
CA GLN A 266 13.52 -18.49 17.63
C GLN A 266 13.03 -17.07 17.39
N ILE A 267 12.52 -16.79 16.18
CA ILE A 267 12.05 -15.47 15.79
C ILE A 267 10.60 -15.52 15.30
N SER A 268 9.94 -14.36 15.31
CA SER A 268 8.64 -14.17 14.69
C SER A 268 8.58 -12.90 13.86
N PHE A 269 7.69 -12.91 12.88
CA PHE A 269 7.50 -11.82 11.91
C PHE A 269 6.11 -11.19 12.04
N GLY A 270 5.91 -10.02 11.43
CA GLY A 270 4.58 -9.42 11.22
C GLY A 270 3.93 -8.77 12.44
N ALA A 271 4.36 -9.12 13.66
CA ALA A 271 3.78 -8.67 14.94
C ALA A 271 2.27 -9.02 15.08
N SER A 272 1.62 -8.55 16.16
CA SER A 272 0.34 -9.11 16.62
C SER A 272 -0.79 -8.07 16.75
N TRP A 273 -1.99 -8.56 17.07
CA TRP A 273 -3.21 -7.78 17.27
C TRP A 273 -3.13 -6.67 18.34
N ASN A 274 -2.17 -6.73 19.26
CA ASN A 274 -1.99 -5.72 20.32
C ASN A 274 -0.77 -4.80 20.10
N THR A 275 0.00 -5.00 19.03
CA THR A 275 1.23 -4.26 18.79
C THR A 275 0.93 -2.83 18.32
N ALA A 276 1.06 -1.82 19.18
CA ALA A 276 0.82 -0.42 18.80
C ALA A 276 2.04 0.29 18.20
N ARG A 277 3.23 -0.28 18.38
CA ARG A 277 4.52 0.31 18.01
C ARG A 277 4.87 -0.03 16.56
N LYS A 278 4.97 0.99 15.70
CA LYS A 278 5.10 0.84 14.23
C LYS A 278 6.42 0.20 13.79
N ASP A 279 7.47 0.35 14.59
CA ASP A 279 8.78 -0.28 14.40
C ASP A 279 8.67 -1.81 14.42
N PHE A 280 7.90 -2.38 15.35
CA PHE A 280 7.69 -3.84 15.43
C PHE A 280 6.90 -4.39 14.25
N LEU A 281 6.06 -3.56 13.64
CA LEU A 281 5.24 -3.87 12.47
C LEU A 281 5.98 -3.61 11.15
N HIS A 282 7.24 -3.20 11.19
CA HIS A 282 8.02 -3.02 9.97
C HIS A 282 8.28 -4.40 9.33
N PRO A 283 8.11 -4.58 8.01
CA PRO A 283 8.26 -5.88 7.34
C PRO A 283 9.62 -6.58 7.56
N LEU A 284 10.67 -5.80 7.84
CA LEU A 284 12.03 -6.32 8.08
C LEU A 284 12.33 -6.58 9.56
N ASN A 285 11.41 -6.25 10.46
CA ASN A 285 11.61 -6.45 11.88
C ASN A 285 11.47 -7.93 12.24
N GLN A 286 12.35 -8.42 13.11
CA GLN A 286 12.34 -9.78 13.66
C GLN A 286 12.25 -9.67 15.17
N ASN A 287 11.32 -10.40 15.77
CA ASN A 287 11.13 -10.41 17.21
C ASN A 287 11.57 -11.74 17.79
N ASN A 288 12.19 -11.72 18.96
CA ASN A 288 12.46 -12.96 19.68
C ASN A 288 11.13 -13.63 20.02
N PHE A 289 11.01 -14.89 19.65
CA PHE A 289 9.88 -15.74 20.00
C PHE A 289 10.20 -16.49 21.29
N SER A 290 9.27 -16.48 22.25
CA SER A 290 9.38 -17.28 23.46
C SER A 290 8.03 -17.84 23.88
N GLY A 291 7.95 -19.17 23.93
CA GLY A 291 6.81 -19.91 24.48
C GLY A 291 5.53 -19.84 23.63
N ASP A 292 4.44 -20.27 24.25
CA ASP A 292 3.08 -20.18 23.75
C ASP A 292 2.40 -18.94 24.33
N ASN A 293 1.93 -18.04 23.46
CA ASN A 293 1.22 -16.84 23.90
C ASN A 293 0.10 -16.50 22.91
N SER A 294 -0.84 -15.65 23.37
CA SER A 294 -2.00 -15.24 22.59
C SER A 294 -1.72 -14.25 21.46
N GLU A 295 -0.45 -14.01 21.16
CA GLU A 295 0.00 -13.07 20.15
C GLU A 295 0.70 -13.77 18.98
N THR A 296 1.03 -15.05 19.12
CA THR A 296 1.89 -15.75 18.18
C THR A 296 1.20 -16.99 17.62
N GLY A 297 1.15 -17.06 16.30
CA GLY A 297 0.67 -18.18 15.51
C GLY A 297 1.66 -18.51 14.40
N PHE A 298 1.17 -19.04 13.29
CA PHE A 298 2.03 -19.31 12.14
C PHE A 298 1.24 -19.40 10.84
N ARG A 299 1.96 -19.27 9.73
CA ARG A 299 1.50 -19.63 8.39
C ARG A 299 2.38 -20.74 7.82
N CYS A 300 1.89 -21.40 6.77
CA CYS A 300 2.65 -22.46 6.12
C CYS A 300 3.16 -22.02 4.75
N VAL A 301 4.32 -22.57 4.39
CA VAL A 301 4.90 -22.48 3.04
C VAL A 301 5.09 -23.90 2.49
N LEU A 302 5.13 -24.05 1.17
CA LEU A 302 5.59 -25.30 0.54
C LEU A 302 7.02 -25.15 0.06
N VAL A 303 7.85 -26.10 0.46
CA VAL A 303 9.26 -26.23 0.08
C VAL A 303 9.49 -27.57 -0.62
N LYS A 304 10.46 -27.61 -1.55
CA LYS A 304 10.93 -28.82 -2.23
C LYS A 304 12.09 -29.47 -1.49
#